data_AF-A0AA96YAX6-F1
#
_entry.id   AF-A0AA96YAX6-F1
#
_cell.length_a   1.000
_cell.length_b   1.000
_cell.length_c   1.000
_cell.angle_alpha   90.00
_cell.angle_beta   90.00
_cell.angle_gamma   90.00
#
_symmetry.space_group_name_H-M   'P 1'
#
loop_
_entity.id
_entity.type
_entity.pdbx_description
1 polymer ?
#
loop_
_entity_poly.entity_id
_entity_poly.type
_entity_poly.pdbx_seq_one_letter_code
_entity_poly.pdbx_strand_id
1 'polypeptide(L)'
;MEDVPSVVWETSVVAAEPGKVKVQLRQGAVSEWIGSGLCHRNIGILILTLGDLKTEQTLLDPLAKSVLQYCRLLVPDDHVKAYKIRSLAELKAIWSVEQANYSHVILIGHGSQDSLLLANEGWAGREAIAKAFQKRGAKKKVFISLCCKTGYQSLGGMLSKMAICSQFIAPFQSVHGAIASQFAQTFLAYHLLQGESTGVAFKHARESTPGSTSFRLWKKGKLKAGESAAREQE
;
A
#
# COMPACT_ATOMS: atom_id res chain seq x y z
N MET A 1 4.46 -23.26 -19.53
CA MET A 1 4.57 -22.80 -18.13
C MET A 1 3.40 -23.43 -17.41
N GLU A 2 3.65 -24.37 -16.50
CA GLU A 2 2.59 -25.04 -15.74
C GLU A 2 1.80 -24.01 -14.90
N ASP A 3 0.52 -24.28 -14.64
CA ASP A 3 -0.32 -23.41 -13.81
C ASP A 3 0.14 -23.50 -12.35
N VAL A 4 0.96 -22.53 -11.94
CA VAL A 4 1.36 -22.37 -10.55
C VAL A 4 0.21 -21.70 -9.78
N PRO A 5 -0.32 -22.30 -8.69
CA PRO A 5 -1.49 -21.81 -7.96
C PRO A 5 -1.39 -20.37 -7.39
N SER A 6 -0.19 -19.78 -7.35
CA SER A 6 0.10 -18.49 -6.72
C SER A 6 0.36 -17.34 -7.71
N VAL A 7 0.31 -17.58 -9.01
CA VAL A 7 0.55 -16.53 -10.02
C VAL A 7 -0.74 -15.77 -10.27
N VAL A 8 -0.69 -14.43 -10.29
CA VAL A 8 -1.81 -13.61 -10.77
C VAL A 8 -1.82 -13.62 -12.29
N TRP A 9 -2.98 -13.85 -12.91
CA TRP A 9 -3.18 -13.67 -14.36
C TRP A 9 -4.45 -12.91 -14.66
N GLU A 10 -4.46 -12.26 -15.82
CA GLU A 10 -5.66 -11.59 -16.30
C GLU A 10 -6.71 -12.62 -16.75
N THR A 11 -7.94 -12.46 -16.28
CA THR A 11 -9.07 -13.33 -16.63
C THR A 11 -10.37 -12.52 -16.67
N SER A 12 -11.40 -13.11 -17.28
CA SER A 12 -12.76 -12.57 -17.32
C SER A 12 -13.65 -13.28 -16.31
N VAL A 13 -14.51 -12.50 -15.63
CA VAL A 13 -15.59 -13.04 -14.80
C VAL A 13 -16.72 -13.50 -15.71
N VAL A 14 -17.07 -14.78 -15.61
CA VAL A 14 -18.14 -15.43 -16.40
C VAL A 14 -19.49 -15.34 -15.68
N ALA A 15 -19.49 -15.49 -14.35
CA ALA A 15 -20.66 -15.34 -13.51
C ALA A 15 -20.28 -14.77 -12.14
N ALA A 16 -21.21 -14.04 -11.50
CA ALA A 16 -20.98 -13.45 -10.18
C ALA A 16 -22.24 -13.58 -9.31
N GLU A 17 -22.03 -13.98 -8.06
CA GLU A 17 -23.03 -13.99 -6.98
C GLU A 17 -22.45 -13.23 -5.77
N PRO A 18 -23.27 -12.85 -4.77
CA PRO A 18 -22.75 -12.23 -3.56
C PRO A 18 -21.63 -13.08 -2.93
N GLY A 19 -20.41 -12.52 -2.90
CA GLY A 19 -19.24 -13.14 -2.27
C GLY A 19 -18.45 -14.14 -3.12
N LYS A 20 -18.95 -14.57 -4.29
CA LYS A 20 -18.29 -15.58 -5.13
C LYS A 20 -18.40 -15.29 -6.63
N VAL A 21 -17.43 -15.79 -7.40
CA VAL A 21 -17.35 -15.60 -8.86
C VAL A 21 -16.97 -16.91 -9.54
N LYS A 22 -17.32 -17.02 -10.83
CA LYS A 22 -16.71 -17.97 -11.77
C LYS A 22 -15.87 -17.20 -12.77
N VAL A 23 -14.68 -17.70 -13.08
CA VAL A 23 -13.73 -17.06 -13.98
C VAL A 23 -13.32 -17.99 -15.12
N GLN A 24 -12.76 -17.40 -16.17
CA GLN A 24 -12.18 -18.13 -17.28
C GLN A 24 -10.77 -18.64 -16.92
N LEU A 25 -10.58 -19.95 -16.84
CA LEU A 25 -9.26 -20.54 -16.64
C LEU A 25 -8.43 -20.49 -17.93
N ARG A 26 -7.09 -20.55 -17.82
CA ARG A 26 -6.16 -20.37 -18.95
C ARG A 26 -6.36 -21.35 -20.11
N GLN A 27 -6.93 -22.52 -19.82
CA GLN A 27 -7.21 -23.56 -20.82
C GLN A 27 -8.61 -23.44 -21.44
N GLY A 28 -9.34 -22.34 -21.20
CA GLY A 28 -10.69 -22.17 -21.75
C GLY A 28 -11.80 -22.83 -20.93
N ALA A 29 -11.48 -23.56 -19.86
CA ALA A 29 -12.47 -24.07 -18.89
C ALA A 29 -13.01 -22.95 -17.97
N VAL A 30 -14.26 -23.07 -17.53
CA VAL A 30 -14.83 -22.19 -16.49
C VAL A 30 -14.52 -22.77 -15.12
N SER A 31 -14.11 -21.93 -14.17
CA SER A 31 -13.83 -22.36 -12.80
C SER A 31 -15.08 -22.82 -12.05
N GLU A 32 -14.87 -23.60 -10.99
CA GLU A 32 -15.83 -23.68 -9.90
C GLU A 32 -16.06 -22.30 -9.25
N TRP A 33 -17.07 -22.20 -8.39
CA TRP A 33 -17.26 -20.99 -7.59
C TRP A 33 -16.05 -20.76 -6.67
N ILE A 34 -15.37 -19.64 -6.86
CA ILE A 34 -14.28 -19.19 -5.99
C ILE A 34 -14.71 -17.94 -5.22
N GLY A 35 -14.06 -17.69 -4.09
CA GLY A 35 -14.26 -16.46 -3.33
C GLY A 35 -13.95 -15.24 -4.19
N SER A 36 -14.89 -14.28 -4.25
CA SER A 36 -14.73 -13.05 -5.05
C SER A 36 -13.51 -12.22 -4.66
N GLY A 37 -13.00 -12.37 -3.43
CA GLY A 37 -11.75 -11.74 -2.97
C GLY A 37 -10.49 -12.20 -3.70
N LEU A 38 -10.51 -13.38 -4.32
CA LEU A 38 -9.40 -13.87 -5.16
C LEU A 38 -9.39 -13.19 -6.55
N CYS A 39 -10.48 -12.54 -6.94
CA CYS A 39 -10.61 -11.84 -8.21
C CYS A 39 -10.48 -10.32 -7.99
N HIS A 40 -9.30 -9.79 -8.28
CA HIS A 40 -9.01 -8.37 -8.11
C HIS A 40 -9.19 -7.60 -9.42
N ARG A 41 -9.68 -6.36 -9.34
CA ARG A 41 -9.81 -5.48 -10.51
C ARG A 41 -8.60 -4.56 -10.62
N ASN A 42 -7.96 -4.51 -11.79
CA ASN A 42 -6.83 -3.62 -12.09
C ASN A 42 -5.75 -3.66 -11.00
N ILE A 43 -5.15 -4.84 -10.77
CA ILE A 43 -4.06 -4.92 -9.79
C ILE A 43 -2.86 -4.17 -10.36
N GLY A 44 -2.44 -3.13 -9.66
CA GLY A 44 -1.18 -2.46 -9.91
C GLY A 44 -0.64 -1.89 -8.61
N ILE A 45 0.69 -1.91 -8.46
CA ILE A 45 1.41 -1.39 -7.30
C ILE A 45 2.33 -0.23 -7.72
N LEU A 46 2.06 0.97 -7.19
CA LEU A 46 2.92 2.14 -7.34
C LEU A 46 3.76 2.34 -6.08
N ILE A 47 5.08 2.31 -6.19
CA ILE A 47 6.01 2.56 -5.09
C ILE A 47 6.59 3.97 -5.24
N LEU A 48 6.44 4.78 -4.21
CA LEU A 48 6.93 6.15 -4.17
C LEU A 48 7.92 6.30 -3.01
N THR A 49 9.20 6.43 -3.34
CA THR A 49 10.26 6.66 -2.35
C THR A 49 10.40 8.16 -2.12
N LEU A 50 9.92 8.65 -0.97
CA LEU A 50 9.97 10.02 -0.47
C LEU A 50 11.20 10.15 0.43
N GLY A 51 12.24 10.85 -0.02
CA GLY A 51 13.54 10.71 0.64
C GLY A 51 14.30 11.99 0.85
N ASP A 52 15.23 11.90 1.78
CA ASP A 52 16.42 12.76 1.83
C ASP A 52 17.58 12.10 1.08
N LEU A 53 18.58 12.91 0.73
CA LEU A 53 19.81 12.43 0.09
C LEU A 53 20.78 11.77 1.09
N LYS A 54 20.59 11.96 2.39
CA LYS A 54 21.51 11.53 3.45
C LYS A 54 21.44 10.02 3.69
N THR A 55 20.25 9.46 3.61
CA THR A 55 19.93 8.06 3.94
C THR A 55 19.43 7.28 2.73
N GLU A 56 19.43 7.91 1.55
CA GLU A 56 18.96 7.33 0.30
C GLU A 56 19.64 5.98 0.04
N GLN A 57 20.98 5.96 0.02
CA GLN A 57 21.74 4.75 -0.32
C GLN A 57 21.75 3.69 0.79
N THR A 58 21.62 4.12 2.05
CA THR A 58 21.85 3.24 3.22
C THR A 58 20.57 2.69 3.82
N LEU A 59 19.42 3.34 3.61
CA LEU A 59 18.14 2.93 4.18
C LEU A 59 17.03 2.87 3.12
N LEU A 60 16.81 3.96 2.38
CA LEU A 60 15.65 4.07 1.49
C LEU A 60 15.77 3.16 0.26
N ASP A 61 16.94 3.11 -0.37
CA ASP A 61 17.20 2.26 -1.54
C ASP A 61 17.14 0.77 -1.18
N PRO A 62 17.78 0.28 -0.10
CA PRO A 62 17.61 -1.10 0.35
C PRO A 62 16.15 -1.47 0.62
N LEU A 63 15.40 -0.62 1.33
CA LEU A 63 13.98 -0.86 1.65
C LEU A 63 13.11 -0.87 0.38
N ALA A 64 13.26 0.14 -0.48
CA ALA A 64 12.53 0.24 -1.73
C ALA A 64 12.83 -0.93 -2.66
N LYS A 65 14.11 -1.34 -2.76
CA LYS A 65 14.50 -2.50 -3.56
C LYS A 65 13.87 -3.78 -3.01
N SER A 66 13.88 -3.99 -1.70
CA SER A 66 13.27 -5.17 -1.06
C SER A 66 11.78 -5.29 -1.40
N VAL A 67 11.03 -4.20 -1.23
CA VAL A 67 9.59 -4.17 -1.53
C VAL A 67 9.33 -4.32 -3.04
N LEU A 68 10.09 -3.63 -3.88
CA LEU A 68 9.95 -3.70 -5.34
C LEU A 68 10.16 -5.12 -5.86
N GLN A 69 11.23 -5.80 -5.45
CA GLN A 69 11.49 -7.15 -5.94
C GLN A 69 10.42 -8.13 -5.51
N TYR A 70 9.91 -8.02 -4.27
CA TYR A 70 8.78 -8.84 -3.85
C TYR A 70 7.52 -8.57 -4.70
N CYS A 71 7.19 -7.30 -4.96
CA CYS A 71 6.03 -6.95 -5.78
C CYS A 71 6.14 -7.50 -7.20
N ARG A 72 7.34 -7.51 -7.79
CA ARG A 72 7.61 -8.08 -9.13
C ARG A 72 7.48 -9.61 -9.19
N LEU A 73 7.61 -10.29 -8.06
CA LEU A 73 7.31 -11.72 -7.96
C LEU A 73 5.81 -11.98 -7.80
N LEU A 74 5.06 -11.00 -7.32
CA LEU A 74 3.65 -11.12 -6.98
C LEU A 74 2.70 -10.85 -8.16
N VAL A 75 3.05 -9.88 -9.00
CA VAL A 75 2.25 -9.44 -10.14
C VAL A 75 3.15 -9.24 -11.37
N PRO A 76 2.59 -9.21 -12.60
CA PRO A 76 3.37 -8.89 -13.80
C PRO A 76 4.19 -7.60 -13.67
N ASP A 77 5.38 -7.57 -14.28
CA ASP A 77 6.34 -6.45 -14.07
C ASP A 77 5.78 -5.11 -14.54
N ASP A 78 4.98 -5.09 -15.61
CA ASP A 78 4.30 -3.91 -16.14
C ASP A 78 3.21 -3.35 -15.20
N HIS A 79 2.78 -4.13 -14.20
CA HIS A 79 1.84 -3.72 -13.17
C HIS A 79 2.53 -3.11 -11.93
N VAL A 80 3.86 -3.06 -11.90
CA VAL A 80 4.64 -2.45 -10.81
C VAL A 80 5.50 -1.32 -11.35
N LYS A 81 5.37 -0.13 -10.77
CA LYS A 81 6.33 0.96 -11.00
C LYS A 81 6.84 1.54 -9.70
N ALA A 82 8.10 1.96 -9.71
CA ALA A 82 8.75 2.62 -8.61
C ALA A 82 9.35 3.95 -9.06
N TYR A 83 9.10 5.01 -8.28
CA TYR A 83 9.65 6.34 -8.49
C TYR A 83 10.34 6.84 -7.23
N LYS A 84 11.47 7.53 -7.42
CA LYS A 84 12.06 8.38 -6.39
C LYS A 84 11.46 9.77 -6.50
N ILE A 85 11.03 10.31 -5.37
CA ILE A 85 10.32 11.57 -5.25
C ILE A 85 11.09 12.46 -4.29
N ARG A 86 11.61 13.57 -4.83
CA ARG A 86 12.37 14.59 -4.13
C ARG A 86 11.56 15.84 -3.85
N SER A 87 10.43 16.01 -4.56
CA SER A 87 9.58 17.18 -4.43
C SER A 87 8.08 16.92 -4.53
N LEU A 88 7.28 17.86 -4.00
CA LEU A 88 5.83 17.89 -4.19
C LEU A 88 5.46 18.06 -5.68
N ALA A 89 6.30 18.79 -6.42
CA ALA A 89 6.13 18.97 -7.86
C ALA A 89 6.28 17.65 -8.62
N GLU A 90 7.33 16.88 -8.32
CA GLU A 90 7.52 15.53 -8.88
C GLU A 90 6.39 14.59 -8.48
N LEU A 91 5.98 14.59 -7.20
CA LEU A 91 4.86 13.79 -6.72
C LEU A 91 3.60 14.07 -7.53
N LYS A 92 3.27 15.36 -7.71
CA LYS A 92 2.10 15.79 -8.47
C LYS A 92 2.20 15.39 -9.93
N ALA A 93 3.37 15.56 -10.56
CA ALA A 93 3.59 15.23 -11.96
C ALA A 93 3.39 13.72 -12.20
N ILE A 94 4.08 12.88 -11.42
CA ILE A 94 3.97 11.42 -11.51
C ILE A 94 2.55 10.96 -11.21
N TRP A 95 1.95 11.45 -10.13
CA TRP A 95 0.57 11.10 -9.78
C TRP A 95 -0.44 11.45 -10.88
N SER A 96 -0.24 12.57 -11.58
CA SER A 96 -1.16 13.02 -12.62
C SER A 96 -1.25 12.08 -13.83
N VAL A 97 -0.19 11.30 -14.07
CA VAL A 97 -0.02 10.34 -15.16
C VAL A 97 -0.33 8.92 -14.68
N GLU A 98 0.31 8.50 -13.60
CA GLU A 98 0.41 7.09 -13.25
C GLU A 98 -0.81 6.57 -12.48
N GLN A 99 -1.49 7.41 -11.68
CA GLN A 99 -2.43 6.92 -10.67
C GLN A 99 -3.54 6.01 -11.21
N ALA A 100 -3.96 6.17 -12.47
CA ALA A 100 -5.08 5.42 -13.02
C ALA A 100 -4.82 3.91 -13.10
N ASN A 101 -3.54 3.53 -13.20
CA ASN A 101 -3.09 2.15 -13.44
C ASN A 101 -2.92 1.34 -12.16
N TYR A 102 -2.94 1.99 -10.99
CA TYR A 102 -2.54 1.36 -9.73
C TYR A 102 -3.70 1.30 -8.73
N SER A 103 -3.88 0.14 -8.10
CA SER A 103 -4.82 -0.09 -7.00
C SER A 103 -4.18 0.04 -5.62
N HIS A 104 -2.84 -0.04 -5.56
CA HIS A 104 -2.04 0.07 -4.35
C HIS A 104 -0.96 1.13 -4.51
N VAL A 105 -0.74 1.90 -3.45
CA VAL A 105 0.34 2.89 -3.38
C VAL A 105 1.16 2.61 -2.13
N ILE A 106 2.47 2.38 -2.30
CA ILE A 106 3.41 2.18 -1.21
C ILE A 106 4.27 3.44 -1.10
N LEU A 107 4.28 4.06 0.08
CA LEU A 107 5.14 5.20 0.38
C LEU A 107 6.33 4.71 1.20
N ILE A 108 7.55 5.04 0.80
CA ILE A 108 8.78 4.64 1.48
C ILE A 108 9.58 5.89 1.77
N GLY A 109 9.96 6.13 3.02
CA GLY A 109 10.56 7.42 3.35
C GLY A 109 10.64 7.70 4.83
N HIS A 110 10.90 8.97 5.14
CA HIS A 110 10.84 9.48 6.50
C HIS A 110 9.53 10.19 6.76
N GLY A 111 9.01 10.00 7.96
CA GLY A 111 7.76 10.60 8.41
C GLY A 111 7.85 11.13 9.83
N SER A 112 7.01 12.11 10.11
CA SER A 112 6.67 12.58 11.45
C SER A 112 5.20 12.25 11.75
N GLN A 113 4.69 12.73 12.88
CA GLN A 113 3.27 12.61 13.21
C GLN A 113 2.35 13.32 12.20
N ASP A 114 2.85 14.31 11.46
CA ASP A 114 2.07 15.26 10.66
C ASP A 114 2.69 15.62 9.29
N SER A 115 3.86 15.06 8.94
CA SER A 115 4.58 15.42 7.72
C SER A 115 5.41 14.25 7.15
N LEU A 116 5.85 14.44 5.91
CA LEU A 116 6.76 13.53 5.19
C LEU A 116 7.98 14.31 4.72
N LEU A 117 9.16 13.71 4.80
CA LEU A 117 10.40 14.36 4.35
C LEU A 117 10.57 14.25 2.83
N LEU A 118 10.87 15.37 2.20
CA LEU A 118 11.24 15.49 0.79
C LEU A 118 12.58 16.22 0.70
N ALA A 119 13.45 15.79 -0.21
CA ALA A 119 14.80 16.35 -0.32
C ALA A 119 14.80 17.86 -0.61
N ASN A 120 13.84 18.36 -1.40
CA ASN A 120 13.84 19.74 -1.88
C ASN A 120 13.02 20.70 -0.99
N GLU A 121 11.99 20.21 -0.29
CA GLU A 121 11.11 21.03 0.58
C GLU A 121 11.34 20.77 2.08
N GLY A 122 12.14 19.78 2.45
CA GLY A 122 12.20 19.32 3.83
C GLY A 122 10.89 18.65 4.25
N TRP A 123 10.41 18.97 5.45
CA TRP A 123 9.20 18.37 6.00
C TRP A 123 7.93 18.94 5.35
N ALA A 124 7.35 18.21 4.40
CA ALA A 124 6.11 18.56 3.76
C ALA A 124 4.90 18.13 4.63
N GLY A 125 4.14 19.13 5.09
CA GLY A 125 2.96 18.92 5.91
C GLY A 125 1.83 18.15 5.21
N ARG A 126 0.98 17.54 6.02
CA ARG A 126 -0.15 16.69 5.60
C ARG A 126 -1.06 17.31 4.52
N GLU A 127 -1.36 18.60 4.58
CA GLU A 127 -2.22 19.28 3.60
C GLU A 127 -1.55 19.38 2.23
N ALA A 128 -0.25 19.66 2.20
CA ALA A 128 0.53 19.74 0.97
C ALA A 128 0.65 18.37 0.30
N ILE A 129 0.89 17.31 1.08
CA ILE A 129 0.90 15.93 0.62
C ILE A 129 -0.48 15.54 0.05
N ALA A 130 -1.57 15.81 0.78
CA ALA A 130 -2.91 15.52 0.30
C ALA A 130 -3.22 16.24 -1.01
N LYS A 131 -2.79 17.50 -1.15
CA LYS A 131 -2.96 18.29 -2.37
C LYS A 131 -2.17 17.71 -3.55
N ALA A 132 -0.96 17.19 -3.33
CA ALA A 132 -0.17 16.55 -4.38
C ALA A 132 -0.84 15.29 -4.94
N PHE A 133 -1.61 14.57 -4.11
CA PHE A 133 -2.41 13.41 -4.52
C PHE A 133 -3.79 13.77 -5.11
N GLN A 134 -4.14 15.05 -5.28
CA GLN A 134 -5.44 15.40 -5.87
C GLN A 134 -5.46 15.17 -7.37
N LYS A 135 -6.40 14.32 -7.82
CA LYS A 135 -6.77 14.13 -9.23
C LYS A 135 -8.26 13.83 -9.32
N ARG A 136 -8.99 14.61 -10.12
CA ARG A 136 -10.44 14.40 -10.33
C ARG A 136 -10.68 13.03 -10.96
N GLY A 137 -11.67 12.30 -10.44
CA GLY A 137 -12.07 10.98 -10.97
C GLY A 137 -11.11 9.84 -10.66
N ALA A 138 -10.05 10.08 -9.87
CA ALA A 138 -9.13 9.02 -9.47
C ALA A 138 -9.85 7.93 -8.66
N LYS A 139 -9.62 6.67 -9.04
CA LYS A 139 -10.18 5.50 -8.35
C LYS A 139 -9.54 5.33 -6.98
N LYS A 140 -10.31 4.79 -6.03
CA LYS A 140 -9.83 4.49 -4.69
C LYS A 140 -8.71 3.46 -4.69
N LYS A 141 -7.77 3.62 -3.75
CA LYS A 141 -6.56 2.83 -3.60
C LYS A 141 -6.27 2.53 -2.14
N VAL A 142 -5.60 1.41 -1.90
CA VAL A 142 -4.98 1.11 -0.61
C VAL A 142 -3.63 1.81 -0.54
N PHE A 143 -3.41 2.59 0.51
CA PHE A 143 -2.13 3.23 0.79
C PHE A 143 -1.40 2.47 1.90
N ILE A 144 -0.13 2.16 1.67
CA ILE A 144 0.76 1.52 2.64
C ILE A 144 1.96 2.44 2.82
N SER A 145 2.00 3.17 3.94
CA SER A 145 3.13 4.01 4.30
C SER A 145 4.11 3.21 5.15
N LEU A 146 5.34 3.12 4.68
CA LEU A 146 6.50 2.62 5.42
C LEU A 146 7.31 3.77 6.05
N CYS A 147 6.73 4.97 6.09
CA CYS A 147 7.30 6.14 6.74
C CYS A 147 6.97 6.13 8.23
N CYS A 148 7.99 6.26 9.09
CA CYS A 148 7.84 6.24 10.56
C CYS A 148 6.81 7.28 11.04
N LYS A 149 6.08 6.95 12.12
CA LYS A 149 5.11 7.85 12.79
C LYS A 149 3.99 8.40 11.89
N THR A 150 3.79 7.86 10.69
CA THR A 150 2.69 8.33 9.81
C THR A 150 1.33 7.72 10.15
N GLY A 151 1.30 6.77 11.10
CA GLY A 151 0.09 6.14 11.64
C GLY A 151 -0.66 6.96 12.69
N TYR A 152 -0.22 8.17 13.04
CA TYR A 152 -0.99 9.07 13.91
C TYR A 152 -2.25 9.60 13.21
N GLN A 153 -3.23 10.04 14.01
CA GLN A 153 -4.47 10.61 13.50
C GLN A 153 -4.21 11.89 12.68
N SER A 154 -3.21 12.67 13.09
CA SER A 154 -2.78 13.92 12.45
C SER A 154 -2.41 13.73 10.98
N LEU A 155 -1.73 12.63 10.63
CA LEU A 155 -1.37 12.33 9.23
C LEU A 155 -2.20 11.19 8.66
N GLY A 156 -2.04 9.95 9.12
CA GLY A 156 -2.72 8.78 8.56
C GLY A 156 -4.24 8.84 8.70
N GLY A 157 -4.75 9.34 9.82
CA GLY A 157 -6.17 9.63 9.98
C GLY A 157 -6.66 10.64 8.93
N MET A 158 -5.95 11.75 8.76
CA MET A 158 -6.28 12.78 7.77
C MET A 158 -6.21 12.24 6.33
N LEU A 159 -5.10 11.63 5.92
CA LEU A 159 -4.90 11.09 4.57
C LEU A 159 -5.92 9.99 4.23
N SER A 160 -6.36 9.21 5.22
CA SER A 160 -7.43 8.22 4.99
C SER A 160 -8.80 8.82 4.65
N LYS A 161 -8.97 10.15 4.76
CA LYS A 161 -10.17 10.88 4.32
C LYS A 161 -10.11 11.30 2.85
N MET A 162 -8.95 11.23 2.20
CA MET A 162 -8.84 11.54 0.77
C MET A 162 -9.82 10.67 -0.02
N ALA A 163 -10.51 11.26 -1.02
CA ALA A 163 -11.50 10.55 -1.82
C ALA A 163 -10.91 9.31 -2.53
N ILE A 164 -9.61 9.38 -2.84
CA ILE A 164 -8.80 8.33 -3.47
C ILE A 164 -8.30 7.25 -2.49
N CYS A 165 -8.44 7.44 -1.18
CA CYS A 165 -7.91 6.50 -0.20
C CYS A 165 -9.05 5.60 0.29
N SER A 166 -8.98 4.30 -0.01
CA SER A 166 -9.92 3.33 0.57
C SER A 166 -9.49 2.94 1.99
N GLN A 167 -8.19 2.76 2.20
CA GLN A 167 -7.56 2.44 3.48
C GLN A 167 -6.13 3.01 3.50
N PHE A 168 -5.68 3.44 4.68
CA PHE A 168 -4.32 3.91 4.90
C PHE A 168 -3.67 3.10 6.02
N ILE A 169 -2.58 2.40 5.71
CA ILE A 169 -1.81 1.58 6.64
C ILE A 169 -0.49 2.27 6.92
N ALA A 170 -0.09 2.42 8.17
CA ALA A 170 1.13 3.12 8.53
C ALA A 170 1.64 2.78 9.93
N PRO A 171 2.95 2.88 10.20
CA PRO A 171 3.50 2.72 11.54
C PRO A 171 3.19 3.97 12.39
N PHE A 172 2.70 3.79 13.62
CA PHE A 172 2.49 4.86 14.58
C PHE A 172 3.75 5.20 15.39
N GLN A 173 4.75 4.33 15.40
CA GLN A 173 6.06 4.57 15.99
C GLN A 173 7.17 4.54 14.93
N SER A 174 8.41 4.67 15.37
CA SER A 174 9.56 4.31 14.54
C SER A 174 9.57 2.81 14.30
N VAL A 175 9.86 2.39 13.07
CA VAL A 175 9.93 0.98 12.68
C VAL A 175 11.22 0.73 11.91
N HIS A 176 11.88 -0.39 12.18
CA HIS A 176 13.08 -0.78 11.44
C HIS A 176 12.72 -1.15 9.99
N GLY A 177 13.56 -0.78 9.02
CA GLY A 177 13.29 -1.02 7.60
C GLY A 177 13.00 -2.49 7.25
N ALA A 178 13.71 -3.43 7.88
CA ALA A 178 13.45 -4.87 7.71
C ALA A 178 12.02 -5.27 8.13
N ILE A 179 11.54 -4.76 9.27
CA ILE A 179 10.19 -5.02 9.77
C ILE A 179 9.14 -4.38 8.86
N ALA A 180 9.38 -3.15 8.42
CA ALA A 180 8.49 -2.45 7.50
C ALA A 180 8.36 -3.18 6.15
N SER A 181 9.48 -3.67 5.61
CA SER A 181 9.49 -4.48 4.39
C SER A 181 8.72 -5.77 4.57
N GLN A 182 9.04 -6.56 5.61
CA GLN A 182 8.38 -7.84 5.88
C GLN A 182 6.88 -7.66 6.10
N PHE A 183 6.46 -6.63 6.84
CA PHE A 183 5.06 -6.33 7.05
C PHE A 183 4.33 -6.06 5.72
N ALA A 184 4.91 -5.21 4.85
CA ALA A 184 4.31 -4.88 3.56
C ALA A 184 4.16 -6.12 2.67
N GLN A 185 5.20 -6.94 2.60
CA GLN A 185 5.19 -8.19 1.84
C GLN A 185 4.15 -9.17 2.37
N THR A 186 4.10 -9.35 3.69
CA THR A 186 3.13 -10.24 4.35
C THR A 186 1.69 -9.76 4.12
N PHE A 187 1.44 -8.46 4.27
CA PHE A 187 0.14 -7.86 3.98
C PHE A 187 -0.29 -8.11 2.53
N LEU A 188 0.60 -7.87 1.56
CA LEU A 188 0.31 -8.09 0.15
C LEU A 188 0.07 -9.56 -0.17
N ALA A 189 0.79 -10.49 0.46
CA ALA A 189 0.56 -11.94 0.30
C ALA A 189 -0.88 -12.32 0.70
N TYR A 190 -1.30 -11.96 1.91
CA TYR A 190 -2.65 -12.25 2.37
C TYR A 190 -3.71 -11.51 1.57
N HIS A 191 -3.47 -10.24 1.25
CA HIS A 191 -4.46 -9.44 0.53
C HIS A 191 -4.65 -9.87 -0.92
N LEU A 192 -3.56 -10.13 -1.64
CA LEU A 192 -3.60 -10.41 -3.08
C LEU A 192 -3.66 -11.91 -3.40
N LEU A 193 -2.87 -12.75 -2.72
CA LEU A 193 -2.84 -14.20 -3.00
C LEU A 193 -3.95 -14.97 -2.28
N GLN A 194 -4.21 -14.63 -1.01
CA GLN A 194 -5.28 -15.29 -0.24
C GLN A 194 -6.64 -14.61 -0.43
N GLY A 195 -6.69 -13.49 -1.14
CA GLY A 195 -7.93 -12.76 -1.42
C GLY A 195 -8.61 -12.20 -0.17
N GLU A 196 -7.85 -12.01 0.90
CA GLU A 196 -8.40 -11.54 2.17
C GLU A 196 -8.76 -10.06 2.10
N SER A 197 -9.78 -9.66 2.87
CA SER A 197 -10.09 -8.25 3.02
C SER A 197 -8.90 -7.48 3.63
N THR A 198 -8.78 -6.19 3.33
CA THR A 198 -7.70 -5.33 3.89
C THR A 198 -7.58 -5.43 5.42
N GLY A 199 -8.69 -5.61 6.13
CA GLY A 199 -8.67 -5.72 7.59
C GLY A 199 -8.10 -7.05 8.09
N VAL A 200 -8.44 -8.15 7.42
CA VAL A 200 -7.96 -9.50 7.77
C VAL A 200 -6.49 -9.65 7.39
N ALA A 201 -6.12 -9.25 6.17
CA ALA A 201 -4.71 -9.27 5.72
C ALA A 201 -3.81 -8.38 6.62
N PHE A 202 -4.31 -7.23 7.07
CA PHE A 202 -3.61 -6.38 8.03
C PHE A 202 -3.40 -7.07 9.38
N LYS A 203 -4.43 -7.77 9.88
CA LYS A 203 -4.34 -8.51 11.15
C LYS A 203 -3.28 -9.61 11.05
N HIS A 204 -3.34 -10.44 10.01
CA HIS A 204 -2.35 -11.49 9.79
C HIS A 204 -0.93 -10.93 9.62
N ALA A 205 -0.77 -9.84 8.86
CA ALA A 205 0.53 -9.18 8.72
C ALA A 205 1.11 -8.70 10.07
N ARG A 206 0.25 -8.19 10.97
CA ARG A 206 0.68 -7.80 12.32
C ARG A 206 1.06 -8.97 13.21
N GLU A 207 0.34 -10.08 13.10
CA GLU A 207 0.57 -11.29 13.90
C GLU A 207 1.81 -12.06 13.43
N SER A 208 2.08 -12.07 12.12
CA SER A 208 3.18 -12.84 11.52
C SER A 208 4.50 -12.06 11.37
N THR A 209 4.51 -10.74 11.59
CA THR A 209 5.73 -9.92 11.47
C THR A 209 6.20 -9.43 12.84
N PRO A 210 7.37 -9.88 13.34
CA PRO A 210 7.92 -9.40 14.60
C PRO A 210 8.07 -7.87 14.63
N GLY A 211 7.66 -7.23 15.73
CA GLY A 211 7.76 -5.76 15.89
C GLY A 211 6.78 -4.93 15.06
N SER A 212 5.85 -5.55 14.33
CA SER A 212 4.85 -4.85 13.50
C SER A 212 3.57 -4.46 14.27
N THR A 213 3.53 -4.68 15.58
CA THR A 213 2.46 -4.17 16.47
C THR A 213 2.31 -2.65 16.34
N SER A 214 3.37 -1.96 15.91
CA SER A 214 3.40 -0.53 15.60
C SER A 214 2.56 -0.08 14.40
N PHE A 215 1.97 -0.96 13.59
CA PHE A 215 1.13 -0.54 12.46
C PHE A 215 -0.33 -0.25 12.86
N ARG A 216 -0.91 0.78 12.23
CA ARG A 216 -2.32 1.18 12.33
C ARG A 216 -2.98 1.16 10.96
N LEU A 217 -4.27 0.81 10.95
CA LEU A 217 -5.14 0.83 9.77
C LEU A 217 -6.21 1.93 9.95
N TRP A 218 -6.23 2.90 9.05
CA TRP A 218 -7.18 4.00 9.02
C TRP A 218 -8.14 3.90 7.84
N LYS A 219 -9.40 4.31 8.07
CA LYS A 219 -10.43 4.41 7.03
C LYS A 219 -11.34 5.59 7.31
N LYS A 220 -11.42 6.54 6.37
CA LYS A 220 -12.28 7.73 6.47
C LYS A 220 -12.09 8.49 7.80
N GLY A 221 -10.85 8.65 8.24
CA GLY A 221 -10.51 9.34 9.49
C GLY A 221 -10.70 8.54 10.78
N LYS A 222 -11.15 7.28 10.71
CA LYS A 222 -11.36 6.43 11.88
C LYS A 222 -10.31 5.32 11.94
N LEU A 223 -9.76 5.09 13.13
CA LEU A 223 -8.89 3.95 13.39
C LEU A 223 -9.73 2.67 13.30
N LYS A 224 -9.28 1.70 12.50
CA LYS A 224 -9.97 0.43 12.27
C LYS A 224 -9.26 -0.77 12.91
N ALA A 225 -7.94 -0.72 12.99
CA ALA A 225 -7.13 -1.71 13.67
C ALA A 225 -5.76 -1.11 14.03
N GLY A 226 -5.06 -1.74 14.97
CA GLY A 226 -3.85 -1.19 15.61
C GLY A 226 -4.15 -0.62 16.99
N GLU A 227 -3.11 -0.35 17.77
CA GLU A 227 -3.24 0.16 19.14
C GLU A 227 -3.87 1.56 19.15
N SER A 228 -4.84 1.79 20.04
CA SER A 228 -5.36 3.14 20.29
C SER A 228 -4.35 3.93 21.13
N ALA A 229 -4.16 5.21 20.80
CA ALA A 229 -3.26 6.11 21.53
C ALA A 229 -3.73 6.45 22.96
N ALA A 230 -4.79 5.81 23.46
CA ALA A 230 -5.38 6.07 24.77
C ALA A 230 -4.51 5.59 25.96
N ARG A 231 -3.33 5.04 25.70
CA ARG A 231 -2.36 4.59 26.72
C ARG A 231 -1.12 5.50 26.85
N GLU A 232 -1.12 6.69 26.24
CA GLU A 232 0.06 7.58 26.20
C GLU A 232 -0.11 8.85 27.06
N GLN A 233 -0.80 8.75 28.21
CA GLN A 233 -0.87 9.79 29.25
C GLN A 233 -0.64 9.23 30.68
N GLU A 234 0.05 8.10 30.80
CA GLU A 234 0.66 7.65 32.06
C GLU A 234 2.19 7.62 31.93
#